data_AF-A0A4Z0YBB0-F1
#
_entry.id   AF-A0A4Z0YBB0-F1
#
_cell.length_a   1.000
_cell.length_b   1.000
_cell.length_c   1.000
_cell.angle_alpha   90.00
_cell.angle_beta   90.00
_cell.angle_gamma   90.00
#
_symmetry.space_group_name_H-M   'P 1'
#
loop_
_entity.id
_entity.type
_entity.pdbx_description
1 polymer ?
#
loop_
_entity_poly.entity_id
_entity_poly.type
_entity_poly.pdbx_seq_one_letter_code
_entity_poly.pdbx_strand_id
1 'polypeptide(L)'
;MAIRWALTVLAIIIFSWISAKIIRDEDLPGEMLAKPGLHINKDACMGCTLCAKNYPTLFIMQGKKAVVKAYDKQALDYEKLQSVIKACPVHAIEYSEQ
;
A
#
# COMPACT_ATOMS: atom_id res chain seq x y z
N MET A 1 36.17 34.67 -1.27
CA MET A 1 35.71 33.62 -2.22
C MET A 1 35.57 32.24 -1.58
N ALA A 2 36.48 31.82 -0.69
CA ALA A 2 36.38 30.52 0.01
C ALA A 2 35.19 30.39 0.99
N ILE A 3 34.85 31.45 1.72
CA ILE A 3 33.70 31.47 2.66
C ILE A 3 32.37 31.19 1.97
N ARG A 4 32.17 31.76 0.78
CA ARG A 4 30.95 31.54 0.00
C ARG A 4 30.83 30.07 -0.44
N TRP A 5 31.95 29.44 -0.81
CA TRP A 5 32.00 28.03 -1.17
C TRP A 5 31.70 27.11 0.03
N ALA A 6 32.25 27.41 1.20
CA ALA A 6 31.97 26.66 2.43
C ALA A 6 30.48 26.73 2.83
N LEU A 7 29.87 27.92 2.73
CA LEU A 7 28.44 28.11 3.02
C LEU A 7 27.54 27.33 2.05
N THR A 8 27.90 27.25 0.76
CA THR A 8 27.14 26.46 -0.22
C THR A 8 27.26 24.95 0.01
N VAL A 9 28.45 24.46 0.39
CA VAL A 9 28.64 23.04 0.71
C VAL A 9 27.81 22.65 1.93
N LEU A 10 27.83 23.48 2.98
CA LEU A 10 27.02 23.26 4.18
C LEU A 10 25.51 23.22 3.85
N ALA A 11 25.04 24.13 2.99
CA ALA A 11 23.65 24.17 2.56
C ALA A 11 23.24 22.90 1.80
N ILE A 12 24.09 22.39 0.91
CA ILE A 12 23.82 21.15 0.16
C ILE A 12 23.72 19.94 1.10
N ILE A 13 24.60 19.86 2.11
CA ILE A 13 24.56 18.79 3.11
C ILE A 13 23.27 18.85 3.93
N ILE A 14 22.85 20.05 4.35
CA ILE A 14 21.61 20.25 5.10
C ILE A 14 20.39 19.84 4.26
N PHE A 15 20.31 20.27 2.99
CA PHE A 15 19.21 19.87 2.11
C PHE A 15 19.20 18.37 1.83
N SER A 16 20.36 17.73 1.68
CA SER A 16 20.47 16.28 1.54
C SER A 16 19.94 15.53 2.78
N TRP A 17 20.26 16.01 3.98
CA TRP A 17 19.72 15.49 5.24
C TRP A 17 18.22 15.73 5.38
N ILE A 18 17.73 16.90 4.98
CA ILE A 18 16.30 17.21 4.98
C ILE A 18 15.56 16.30 4.00
N SER A 19 16.09 16.06 2.81
CA SER A 19 15.50 15.12 1.84
C SER A 19 15.40 13.70 2.43
N ALA A 20 16.43 13.25 3.16
CA ALA A 20 16.39 11.96 3.86
C ALA A 20 15.39 11.92 5.03
N LYS A 21 15.05 13.06 5.65
CA LYS A 21 14.12 13.16 6.79
C LYS A 21 12.67 13.48 6.38
N ILE A 22 12.48 14.20 5.26
CA ILE A 22 11.18 14.67 4.75
C ILE A 22 10.50 13.60 3.89
N ILE A 23 11.28 12.72 3.26
CA ILE A 23 10.77 11.44 2.76
C ILE A 23 10.58 10.58 3.99
N ARG A 24 9.39 10.68 4.59
CA ARG A 24 8.96 9.79 5.65
C ARG A 24 8.96 8.39 5.05
N ASP A 25 9.67 7.46 5.68
CA ASP A 25 9.53 6.01 5.45
C ASP A 25 8.11 5.48 5.73
N GLU A 26 7.15 6.38 6.00
CA GLU A 26 5.73 6.10 6.15
C GLU A 26 5.00 5.99 4.79
N ASP A 27 5.60 6.51 3.70
CA ASP A 27 5.17 6.24 2.30
C ASP A 27 6.07 5.17 1.63
N LEU A 28 7.15 4.74 2.29
CA LEU A 28 7.68 3.43 1.95
C LEU A 28 6.60 2.44 2.40
N PRO A 29 6.06 1.57 1.52
CA PRO A 29 5.25 0.45 1.95
C PRO A 29 6.18 -0.45 2.76
N GLY A 30 6.35 -0.09 4.03
CA GLY A 30 7.34 -0.65 4.92
C GLY A 30 7.06 -2.13 4.98
N GLU A 31 8.03 -2.92 4.53
CA GLU A 31 8.29 -4.31 4.88
C GLU A 31 7.07 -5.13 5.36
N MET A 32 5.93 -4.96 4.70
CA MET A 32 4.78 -5.81 4.88
C MET A 32 5.06 -6.94 3.94
N LEU A 33 6.00 -7.77 4.39
CA LEU A 33 6.18 -9.18 4.10
C LEU A 33 5.34 -9.55 2.89
N ALA A 34 6.03 -9.81 1.77
CA ALA A 34 5.52 -10.60 0.67
C ALA A 34 4.99 -11.94 1.23
N LYS A 35 3.83 -11.88 1.86
CA LYS A 35 3.06 -13.00 2.33
C LYS A 35 2.38 -13.48 1.06
N PRO A 36 2.66 -14.69 0.59
CA PRO A 36 1.99 -15.22 -0.58
C PRO A 36 0.48 -15.19 -0.34
N GLY A 37 -0.25 -14.41 -1.14
CA GLY A 37 -1.68 -14.23 -0.96
C GLY A 37 -2.23 -12.89 -1.44
N LEU A 38 -3.38 -12.54 -0.87
CA LEU A 38 -4.21 -11.41 -1.25
C LEU A 38 -3.74 -10.12 -0.57
N HIS A 39 -3.40 -9.13 -1.37
CA HIS A 39 -2.92 -7.82 -0.94
C HIS A 39 -3.87 -6.70 -1.40
N ILE A 40 -3.98 -5.65 -0.59
CA ILE A 40 -4.72 -4.43 -0.94
C ILE A 40 -3.79 -3.24 -0.81
N ASN A 41 -3.57 -2.55 -1.93
CA ASN A 41 -2.86 -1.28 -1.95
C ASN A 41 -3.74 -0.21 -1.28
N LYS A 42 -3.36 0.19 -0.06
CA LYS A 42 -4.12 1.18 0.73
C LYS A 42 -4.06 2.58 0.14
N ASP A 43 -3.03 2.91 -0.64
CA ASP A 43 -2.86 4.22 -1.26
C ASP A 43 -3.80 4.37 -2.44
N ALA A 44 -3.89 3.33 -3.27
CA ALA A 44 -4.85 3.26 -4.38
C ALA A 44 -6.30 3.08 -3.90
N CYS A 45 -6.54 2.42 -2.76
CA CYS A 45 -7.89 2.14 -2.27
C CYS A 45 -8.68 3.43 -1.95
N MET A 46 -9.71 3.73 -2.73
CA MET A 46 -10.58 4.91 -2.50
C MET A 46 -11.74 4.66 -1.51
N GLY A 47 -11.85 3.45 -0.95
CA GLY A 47 -12.88 3.15 0.05
C GLY A 47 -14.30 2.95 -0.50
N CYS A 48 -14.45 2.52 -1.76
CA CYS A 48 -15.76 2.34 -2.42
C CYS A 48 -16.66 1.25 -1.83
N THR A 49 -16.19 0.47 -0.84
CA THR A 49 -16.90 -0.64 -0.15
C THR A 49 -17.33 -1.83 -1.00
N LEU A 50 -17.12 -1.79 -2.32
CA LEU A 50 -17.61 -2.82 -3.25
C LEU A 50 -17.04 -4.22 -2.95
N CYS A 51 -15.76 -4.30 -2.56
CA CYS A 51 -15.11 -5.56 -2.18
C CYS A 51 -15.72 -6.18 -0.92
N ALA A 52 -15.99 -5.39 0.12
CA ALA A 52 -16.62 -5.85 1.34
C ALA A 52 -18.09 -6.27 1.12
N LYS A 53 -18.78 -5.67 0.15
CA LYS A 53 -20.15 -6.06 -0.20
C LYS A 53 -20.19 -7.37 -0.97
N ASN A 54 -19.32 -7.52 -1.97
CA ASN A 54 -19.32 -8.70 -2.84
C ASN A 54 -18.67 -9.92 -2.16
N TYR A 55 -17.74 -9.69 -1.21
CA TYR A 55 -17.06 -10.77 -0.51
C TYR A 55 -16.74 -10.40 0.96
N PRO A 56 -17.76 -10.27 1.83
CA PRO A 56 -17.64 -9.79 3.22
C PRO A 56 -16.85 -10.71 4.16
N THR A 57 -16.69 -11.97 3.78
CA THR A 57 -15.92 -12.95 4.56
C THR A 57 -14.42 -12.71 4.43
N LEU A 58 -13.95 -12.22 3.29
CA LEU A 58 -12.54 -11.87 3.07
C LEU A 58 -12.23 -10.40 3.28
N PHE A 59 -13.12 -9.51 2.85
CA PHE A 59 -12.89 -8.08 2.87
C PHE A 59 -13.71 -7.41 3.95
N ILE A 60 -13.04 -6.60 4.76
CA ILE A 60 -13.69 -5.68 5.70
C ILE A 60 -13.25 -4.26 5.46
N MET A 61 -14.11 -3.33 5.86
CA MET A 61 -13.76 -1.92 5.89
C MET A 61 -13.24 -1.58 7.28
N GLN A 62 -12.03 -1.04 7.36
CA GLN A 62 -11.48 -0.47 8.57
C GLN A 62 -11.32 1.03 8.36
N GLY A 63 -12.20 1.81 8.98
CA GLY A 63 -12.31 3.25 8.71
C GLY A 63 -12.71 3.52 7.26
N LYS A 64 -11.85 4.19 6.49
CA LYS A 64 -12.10 4.56 5.09
C LYS A 64 -11.46 3.60 4.06
N LYS A 65 -10.75 2.56 4.49
CA LYS A 65 -9.98 1.67 3.61
C LYS A 65 -10.41 0.21 3.76
N ALA A 66 -10.25 -0.57 2.70
CA ALA A 66 -10.49 -2.01 2.73
C ALA A 66 -9.29 -2.75 3.32
N VAL A 67 -9.56 -3.82 4.06
CA VAL A 67 -8.57 -4.68 4.71
C VAL A 67 -8.97 -6.15 4.50
N VAL A 68 -7.97 -7.01 4.29
CA VAL A 68 -8.14 -8.45 4.13
C VAL A 68 -8.16 -9.11 5.52
N LYS A 69 -9.18 -9.92 5.80
CA LYS A 69 -9.24 -10.79 6.98
C LYS A 69 -8.29 -11.96 6.84
N ALA A 70 -7.91 -12.58 7.96
CA ALA A 70 -7.25 -13.89 7.92
C ALA A 70 -8.18 -14.88 7.20
N TYR A 71 -7.64 -15.56 6.18
CA TYR A 71 -8.37 -16.54 5.38
C TYR A 71 -7.52 -17.77 5.16
N ASP A 72 -8.18 -18.93 5.06
CA ASP A 72 -7.55 -20.18 4.69
C ASP A 72 -7.49 -20.30 3.16
N LYS A 73 -6.31 -20.59 2.61
CA LYS A 73 -6.13 -20.75 1.16
C LYS A 73 -7.00 -21.87 0.58
N GLN A 74 -7.27 -22.93 1.33
CA GLN A 74 -8.11 -24.05 0.86
C GLN A 74 -9.59 -23.72 0.77
N ALA A 75 -10.07 -22.70 1.51
CA ALA A 75 -11.48 -22.29 1.53
C ALA A 75 -11.74 -21.05 0.65
N LEU A 76 -10.75 -20.64 -0.14
CA LEU A 76 -10.81 -19.44 -0.97
C LEU A 76 -11.56 -19.73 -2.27
N ASP A 77 -12.63 -18.98 -2.51
CA ASP A 77 -13.35 -19.02 -3.77
C ASP A 77 -12.66 -18.09 -4.78
N TYR A 78 -11.82 -18.70 -5.62
CA TYR A 78 -11.04 -18.01 -6.65
C TYR A 78 -11.90 -17.29 -7.69
N GLU A 79 -13.04 -17.86 -8.07
CA GLU A 79 -13.94 -17.26 -9.05
C GLU A 79 -14.54 -15.97 -8.48
N LYS A 80 -15.01 -16.05 -7.24
CA LYS A 80 -15.53 -14.90 -6.51
C LYS A 80 -14.44 -13.86 -6.25
N LEU A 81 -13.22 -14.28 -5.93
CA LEU A 81 -12.09 -13.38 -5.73
C LEU A 81 -11.76 -12.59 -7.00
N GLN A 82 -11.65 -13.27 -8.15
CA GLN A 82 -11.40 -12.60 -9.44
C GLN A 82 -12.52 -11.62 -9.79
N SER A 83 -13.78 -11.97 -9.50
CA SER A 83 -14.91 -11.07 -9.72
C SER A 83 -14.77 -9.78 -8.91
N VAL A 84 -14.30 -9.87 -7.66
CA VAL A 84 -14.08 -8.72 -6.77
C VAL A 84 -12.90 -7.87 -7.23
N ILE A 85 -11.80 -8.50 -7.66
CA ILE A 85 -10.63 -7.80 -8.20
C ILE A 85 -11.04 -6.97 -9.43
N LYS A 86 -11.78 -7.57 -10.38
CA LYS A 86 -12.28 -6.88 -11.57
C LYS A 86 -13.31 -5.79 -11.26
N ALA A 87 -14.09 -5.96 -10.19
CA ALA A 87 -15.06 -4.97 -9.78
C ALA A 87 -14.43 -3.77 -9.05
N CYS A 88 -13.14 -3.83 -8.69
CA CYS A 88 -12.45 -2.71 -8.07
C CYS A 88 -12.19 -1.59 -9.10
N PRO A 89 -12.78 -0.39 -8.94
CA PRO A 89 -12.68 0.67 -9.95
C PRO A 89 -11.27 1.23 -10.13
N VAL A 90 -10.40 1.01 -9.15
CA VAL A 90 -9.00 1.48 -9.11
C VAL A 90 -8.00 0.34 -9.09
N HIS A 91 -8.45 -0.90 -9.29
CA HIS A 91 -7.62 -2.10 -9.28
C HIS A 91 -6.65 -2.18 -8.09
N ALA A 92 -7.09 -1.76 -6.91
CA ALA A 92 -6.26 -1.70 -5.72
C ALA A 92 -6.04 -3.07 -5.03
N ILE A 93 -6.55 -4.16 -5.62
CA ILE A 93 -6.53 -5.50 -5.04
C ILE A 93 -5.66 -6.38 -5.94
N GLU A 94 -4.61 -6.96 -5.36
CA GLU A 94 -3.68 -7.83 -6.07
C GLU A 94 -3.63 -9.19 -5.38
N TYR A 95 -3.51 -10.25 -6.18
CA TYR A 95 -3.40 -11.60 -5.67
C TYR A 95 -2.21 -12.27 -6.34
N SER A 96 -1.21 -12.64 -5.53
CA SER A 96 -0.02 -13.35 -6.00
C SER A 96 -0.03 -14.78 -5.47
N GLU A 97 -0.12 -15.74 -6.39
CA GLU A 97 0.18 -17.14 -6.11
C GLU A 97 1.69 -17.32 -6.19
N GLN A 98 2.31 -17.81 -5.11
CA GLN A 98 3.65 -18.39 -5.18
C GLN A 98 3.53 -19.83 -5.68
#